data_AF-A0A366SGS5-F1
#
_entry.id   AF-A0A366SGS5-F1
#
_cell.length_a   1.000
_cell.length_b   1.000
_cell.length_c   1.000
_cell.angle_alpha   90.00
_cell.angle_beta   90.00
_cell.angle_gamma   90.00
#
_symmetry.space_group_name_H-M   'P 1'
#
loop_
_entity.id
_entity.type
_entity.pdbx_description
1 polymer ?
#
loop_
_entity_poly.entity_id
_entity_poly.type
_entity_poly.pdbx_seq_one_letter_code
_entity_poly.pdbx_strand_id
1 'polypeptide(L)'
;MLNIVKVFENGTVLFFDEGQFDEYCVYQLNEGEKQFAPRDKKYFDFLKTLADKYGAAYVYKDFVNIYNRTNKVIDDGVLHLISDIASNRYRDEKVTVDIQFTILYMTMLAEENKKYTKLGKRINRLGVHVLLFENKSSEEAADFLRGIPWREIDKMCRERGF
;
A
#
# COMPACT_ATOMS: atom_id res chain seq x y z
N MET A 1 -20.47 2.43 -4.06
CA MET A 1 -20.54 2.64 -5.53
C MET A 1 -19.21 2.20 -6.13
N LEU A 2 -19.23 1.26 -7.09
CA LEU A 2 -18.02 0.71 -7.71
C LEU A 2 -17.19 1.79 -8.42
N ASN A 3 -15.93 1.97 -7.99
CA ASN A 3 -14.98 2.89 -8.60
C ASN A 3 -13.70 2.15 -9.01
N ILE A 4 -13.59 1.79 -10.29
CA ILE A 4 -12.45 1.04 -10.82
C ILE A 4 -11.20 1.94 -10.81
N VAL A 5 -10.14 1.44 -10.17
CA VAL A 5 -8.84 2.12 -10.14
C VAL A 5 -7.93 1.61 -11.25
N LYS A 6 -7.85 0.28 -11.44
CA LYS A 6 -6.95 -0.30 -12.45
C LYS A 6 -7.35 -1.71 -12.85
N VAL A 7 -7.17 -2.02 -14.13
CA VAL A 7 -7.29 -3.37 -14.73
C VAL A 7 -5.89 -3.81 -15.17
N PHE A 8 -5.53 -5.04 -14.85
CA PHE A 8 -4.19 -5.59 -15.07
C PHE A 8 -4.17 -6.62 -16.22
N GLU A 9 -2.99 -6.87 -16.78
CA GLU A 9 -2.79 -7.79 -17.93
C GLU A 9 -3.30 -9.21 -17.67
N ASN A 10 -3.24 -9.68 -16.42
CA ASN A 10 -3.72 -11.00 -15.99
C ASN A 10 -5.23 -11.04 -15.67
N GLY A 11 -5.99 -10.00 -16.02
CA GLY A 11 -7.42 -9.90 -15.74
C GLY A 11 -7.78 -9.52 -14.30
N THR A 12 -6.79 -9.30 -13.40
CA THR A 12 -7.06 -8.73 -12.08
C THR A 12 -7.64 -7.32 -12.22
N VAL A 13 -8.59 -6.97 -11.35
CA VAL A 13 -9.17 -5.63 -11.24
C VAL A 13 -9.05 -5.14 -9.80
N LEU A 14 -8.60 -3.90 -9.62
CA LEU A 14 -8.63 -3.20 -8.35
C LEU A 14 -9.61 -2.03 -8.41
N PHE A 15 -10.43 -1.90 -7.36
CA PHE A 15 -11.46 -0.88 -7.27
C PHE A 15 -11.76 -0.51 -5.82
N PHE A 16 -12.34 0.67 -5.62
CA PHE A 16 -12.98 1.04 -4.37
C PHE A 16 -14.47 0.68 -4.41
N ASP A 17 -14.99 0.25 -3.27
CA ASP A 17 -16.43 0.17 -3.02
C ASP A 17 -16.73 0.40 -1.53
N GLU A 18 -18.01 0.44 -1.18
CA GLU A 18 -18.46 0.61 0.19
C GLU A 18 -17.96 -0.52 1.10
N GLY A 19 -17.21 -0.15 2.12
CA GLY A 19 -16.80 -1.03 3.20
C GLY A 19 -17.69 -0.90 4.43
N GLN A 20 -17.27 -1.54 5.52
CA GLN A 20 -17.96 -1.44 6.81
C GLN A 20 -17.83 -0.06 7.47
N PHE A 21 -16.78 0.70 7.13
CA PHE A 21 -16.39 1.91 7.83
C PHE A 21 -16.42 3.17 6.96
N ASP A 22 -16.13 3.05 5.66
CA ASP A 22 -16.07 4.15 4.70
C ASP A 22 -16.25 3.64 3.25
N GLU A 23 -16.30 4.59 2.31
CA GLU A 23 -16.44 4.36 0.86
C GLU A 23 -15.11 4.05 0.15
N TYR A 24 -14.00 3.91 0.90
CA TYR A 24 -12.65 3.72 0.36
C TYR A 24 -12.11 2.32 0.65
N CYS A 25 -12.99 1.31 0.76
CA CYS A 25 -12.54 -0.06 0.95
C CYS A 25 -11.93 -0.59 -0.36
N VAL A 26 -10.68 -1.04 -0.27
CA VAL A 26 -9.95 -1.61 -1.39
C VAL A 26 -10.45 -3.03 -1.66
N TYR A 27 -10.90 -3.29 -2.88
CA TYR A 27 -11.25 -4.62 -3.34
C TYR A 27 -10.38 -5.06 -4.52
N GLN A 28 -10.09 -6.36 -4.53
CA GLN A 28 -9.44 -7.06 -5.62
C GLN A 28 -10.38 -8.13 -6.15
N LEU A 29 -10.51 -8.20 -7.48
CA LEU A 29 -11.20 -9.26 -8.20
C LEU A 29 -10.21 -9.90 -9.15
N ASN A 30 -9.99 -11.21 -9.02
CA ASN A 30 -9.22 -11.99 -9.99
C ASN A 30 -10.17 -12.72 -10.94
N GLU A 31 -9.66 -13.10 -12.10
CA GLU A 31 -10.44 -13.85 -13.10
C GLU A 31 -11.00 -15.15 -12.51
N GLY A 32 -12.32 -15.32 -12.60
CA GLY A 32 -13.02 -16.50 -12.09
C GLY A 32 -13.17 -16.58 -10.57
N GLU A 33 -12.68 -15.60 -9.81
CA GLU A 33 -12.77 -15.58 -8.35
C GLU A 33 -13.85 -14.59 -7.85
N LYS A 34 -14.18 -14.68 -6.56
CA LYS A 34 -14.98 -13.65 -5.90
C LYS A 34 -14.09 -12.49 -5.48
N GLN A 35 -14.64 -11.27 -5.48
CA GLN A 35 -13.92 -10.12 -4.96
C GLN A 35 -13.59 -10.29 -3.46
N PHE A 36 -12.45 -9.77 -3.04
CA PHE A 36 -12.03 -9.77 -1.64
C PHE A 36 -11.26 -8.48 -1.30
N ALA A 37 -11.26 -8.11 -0.02
CA ALA A 37 -10.42 -7.01 0.47
C ALA A 37 -9.01 -7.55 0.79
N PRO A 38 -7.93 -7.01 0.18
CA PRO A 38 -6.56 -7.41 0.51
C PRO A 38 -6.24 -7.14 1.98
N ARG A 39 -5.55 -8.07 2.64
CA ARG A 39 -5.13 -7.94 4.04
C ARG A 39 -3.71 -7.40 4.14
N ASP A 40 -3.46 -6.58 5.17
CA ASP A 40 -2.14 -6.00 5.47
C ASP A 40 -1.01 -7.02 5.46
N LYS A 41 -1.21 -8.13 6.14
CA LYS A 41 -0.25 -9.24 6.18
C LYS A 41 0.17 -9.72 4.78
N LYS A 42 -0.77 -9.78 3.81
CA LYS A 42 -0.49 -10.32 2.47
C LYS A 42 0.43 -9.42 1.66
N TYR A 43 0.15 -8.12 1.62
CA TYR A 43 1.01 -7.20 0.89
C TYR A 43 2.31 -6.90 1.67
N PHE A 44 2.34 -7.04 3.00
CA PHE A 44 3.58 -7.03 3.77
C PHE A 44 4.47 -8.25 3.52
N ASP A 45 3.90 -9.47 3.46
CA ASP A 45 4.65 -10.67 3.06
C ASP A 45 5.30 -10.46 1.69
N PHE A 46 4.55 -9.91 0.75
CA PHE A 46 5.05 -9.56 -0.58
C PHE A 46 6.21 -8.55 -0.54
N LEU A 47 6.07 -7.46 0.22
CA LEU A 47 7.14 -6.46 0.38
C LEU A 47 8.40 -7.07 0.98
N LYS A 48 8.29 -8.02 1.93
CA LYS A 48 9.46 -8.73 2.47
C LYS A 48 10.13 -9.58 1.41
N THR A 49 9.37 -10.39 0.66
CA THR A 49 9.94 -11.19 -0.45
C THR A 49 10.65 -10.30 -1.47
N LEU A 50 10.06 -9.15 -1.81
CA LEU A 50 10.68 -8.20 -2.72
C LEU A 50 11.97 -7.59 -2.12
N ALA A 51 11.95 -7.27 -0.83
CA ALA A 51 13.11 -6.73 -0.12
C ALA A 51 14.25 -7.76 0.04
N ASP A 52 13.92 -9.03 0.23
CA ASP A 52 14.90 -10.12 0.29
C ASP A 52 15.59 -10.32 -1.07
N LYS A 53 14.84 -10.15 -2.17
CA LYS A 53 15.36 -10.29 -3.55
C LYS A 53 16.13 -9.05 -4.04
N TYR A 54 15.61 -7.84 -3.80
CA TYR A 54 16.11 -6.59 -4.40
C TYR A 54 16.78 -5.64 -3.39
N GLY A 55 16.66 -5.91 -2.09
CA GLY A 55 17.15 -5.06 -1.00
C GLY A 55 16.06 -4.14 -0.44
N ALA A 56 15.91 -4.14 0.90
CA ALA A 56 14.93 -3.34 1.63
C ALA A 56 14.98 -1.84 1.32
N ALA A 57 16.18 -1.26 1.23
CA ALA A 57 16.34 0.16 0.89
C ALA A 57 15.85 0.50 -0.52
N TYR A 58 16.01 -0.43 -1.47
CA TYR A 58 15.57 -0.25 -2.85
C TYR A 58 14.04 -0.26 -2.94
N VAL A 59 13.40 -1.27 -2.35
CA VAL A 59 11.94 -1.40 -2.30
C VAL A 59 11.31 -0.22 -1.54
N TYR A 60 11.90 0.16 -0.40
CA TYR A 60 11.41 1.31 0.37
C TYR A 60 11.50 2.62 -0.41
N LYS A 61 12.57 2.83 -1.18
CA LYS A 61 12.71 4.03 -2.02
C LYS A 61 11.58 4.11 -3.05
N ASP A 62 11.22 3.00 -3.68
CA ASP A 62 10.12 2.96 -4.65
C ASP A 62 8.76 3.20 -3.98
N PHE A 63 8.52 2.56 -2.85
CA PHE A 63 7.34 2.84 -2.03
C PHE A 63 7.25 4.34 -1.65
N VAL A 64 8.35 4.94 -1.15
CA VAL A 64 8.39 6.36 -0.77
C VAL A 64 8.14 7.27 -1.99
N ASN A 65 8.58 6.87 -3.18
CA ASN A 65 8.33 7.61 -4.41
C ASN A 65 6.82 7.70 -4.74
N ILE A 66 6.10 6.59 -4.56
CA ILE A 66 4.63 6.51 -4.71
C ILE A 66 3.95 7.29 -3.58
N TYR A 67 4.36 7.05 -2.34
CA TYR A 67 3.86 7.74 -1.14
C TYR A 67 3.90 9.25 -1.31
N ASN A 68 5.02 9.82 -1.77
CA ASN A 68 5.19 11.26 -1.89
C ASN A 68 4.24 11.92 -2.90
N ARG A 69 3.75 11.18 -3.91
CA ARG A 69 2.80 11.66 -4.92
C ARG A 69 1.34 11.35 -4.58
N THR A 70 1.10 10.47 -3.62
CA THR A 70 -0.25 10.10 -3.21
C THR A 70 -0.93 11.29 -2.52
N ASN A 71 -2.17 11.61 -2.90
CA ASN A 71 -2.96 12.66 -2.27
C ASN A 71 -4.33 12.10 -1.83
N LYS A 72 -5.44 12.80 -2.04
CA LYS A 72 -6.80 12.36 -1.69
C LYS A 72 -7.63 11.85 -2.87
N VAL A 73 -7.14 12.02 -4.09
CA VAL A 73 -7.83 11.60 -5.31
C VAL A 73 -7.00 10.58 -6.08
N ILE A 74 -7.69 9.74 -6.85
CA ILE A 74 -7.01 8.84 -7.78
C ILE A 74 -6.29 9.71 -8.83
N ASP A 75 -5.02 9.40 -9.07
CA ASP A 75 -4.12 10.14 -9.93
C ASP A 75 -3.48 9.16 -10.92
N ASP A 76 -3.87 9.29 -12.19
CA ASP A 76 -3.38 8.45 -13.28
C ASP A 76 -1.85 8.55 -13.42
N GLY A 77 -1.25 9.69 -13.10
CA GLY A 77 0.20 9.86 -13.09
C GLY A 77 0.89 8.98 -12.05
N VAL A 78 0.24 8.72 -10.90
CA VAL A 78 0.74 7.77 -9.89
C VAL A 78 0.56 6.33 -10.38
N LEU A 79 -0.57 6.00 -11.02
CA LEU A 79 -0.81 4.68 -11.58
C LEU A 79 0.19 4.32 -12.69
N HIS A 80 0.52 5.28 -13.55
CA HIS A 80 1.56 5.14 -14.57
C HIS A 80 2.95 4.98 -13.94
N LEU A 81 3.28 5.78 -12.92
CA LEU A 81 4.53 5.64 -12.18
C LEU A 81 4.68 4.23 -11.60
N ILE A 82 3.61 3.65 -11.05
CA ILE A 82 3.62 2.30 -10.49
C ILE A 82 3.92 1.27 -11.60
N SER A 83 3.26 1.36 -12.76
CA SER A 83 3.54 0.47 -13.90
C SER A 83 4.98 0.60 -14.41
N ASP A 84 5.51 1.83 -14.45
CA ASP A 84 6.89 2.08 -14.87
C ASP A 84 7.90 1.49 -13.88
N ILE A 85 7.66 1.65 -12.57
CA ILE A 85 8.48 1.05 -11.53
C ILE A 85 8.46 -0.48 -11.69
N ALA A 86 7.27 -1.08 -11.81
CA ALA A 86 7.10 -2.52 -11.90
C ALA A 86 7.80 -3.10 -13.15
N SER A 87 7.57 -2.49 -14.32
CA SER A 87 8.11 -2.97 -15.60
C SER A 87 9.63 -2.81 -15.70
N ASN A 88 10.18 -1.69 -15.23
CA ASN A 88 11.59 -1.39 -15.44
C ASN A 88 12.51 -1.99 -14.36
N ARG A 89 11.99 -2.19 -13.14
CA ARG A 89 12.82 -2.57 -11.98
C ARG A 89 12.58 -4.01 -11.51
N TYR A 90 11.39 -4.56 -11.72
CA TYR A 90 10.97 -5.84 -11.16
C TYR A 90 10.48 -6.82 -12.22
N ARG A 91 11.08 -6.80 -13.42
CA ARG A 91 10.62 -7.46 -14.67
C ARG A 91 9.87 -8.78 -14.50
N ASP A 92 10.47 -9.77 -13.83
CA ASP A 92 9.89 -11.12 -13.70
C ASP A 92 8.59 -11.11 -12.89
N GLU A 93 8.47 -10.17 -11.95
CA GLU A 93 7.32 -9.97 -11.09
C GLU A 93 6.48 -8.73 -11.49
N LYS A 94 6.66 -8.19 -12.71
CA LYS A 94 6.06 -6.89 -13.12
C LYS A 94 4.57 -6.79 -12.78
N VAL A 95 3.78 -7.82 -13.08
CA VAL A 95 2.32 -7.78 -12.88
C VAL A 95 1.99 -7.79 -11.39
N THR A 96 2.64 -8.67 -10.63
CA THR A 96 2.44 -8.78 -9.19
C THR A 96 2.88 -7.51 -8.47
N VAL A 97 4.04 -6.94 -8.82
CA VAL A 97 4.50 -5.66 -8.25
C VAL A 97 3.54 -4.53 -8.56
N ASP A 98 3.07 -4.43 -9.81
CA ASP A 98 2.10 -3.39 -10.20
C ASP A 98 0.82 -3.50 -9.37
N ILE A 99 0.27 -4.70 -9.21
CA ILE A 99 -0.91 -4.95 -8.37
C ILE A 99 -0.65 -4.55 -6.91
N GLN A 100 0.44 -5.03 -6.31
CA GLN A 100 0.70 -4.83 -4.88
C GLN A 100 1.04 -3.36 -4.55
N PHE A 101 1.78 -2.67 -5.42
CA PHE A 101 2.04 -1.24 -5.27
C PHE A 101 0.79 -0.39 -5.52
N THR A 102 -0.11 -0.82 -6.42
CA THR A 102 -1.41 -0.18 -6.60
C THR A 102 -2.30 -0.39 -5.36
N ILE A 103 -2.30 -1.56 -4.73
CA ILE A 103 -2.98 -1.79 -3.45
C ILE A 103 -2.44 -0.84 -2.37
N LEU A 104 -1.11 -0.73 -2.22
CA LEU A 104 -0.50 0.21 -1.26
C LEU A 104 -0.85 1.66 -1.55
N TYR A 105 -0.92 2.06 -2.82
CA TYR A 105 -1.39 3.38 -3.21
C TYR A 105 -2.85 3.61 -2.79
N MET A 106 -3.72 2.64 -3.04
CA MET A 106 -5.13 2.71 -2.68
C MET A 106 -5.35 2.73 -1.16
N THR A 107 -4.57 1.98 -0.37
CA THR A 107 -4.67 2.04 1.10
C THR A 107 -4.23 3.40 1.64
N MET A 108 -3.23 4.04 1.04
CA MET A 108 -2.84 5.41 1.38
C MET A 108 -3.92 6.43 1.01
N LEU A 109 -4.58 6.29 -0.14
CA LEU A 109 -5.73 7.11 -0.51
C LEU A 109 -6.88 6.98 0.50
N ALA A 110 -7.18 5.75 0.95
CA ALA A 110 -8.21 5.51 1.94
C ALA A 110 -7.89 6.22 3.27
N GLU A 111 -6.65 6.10 3.77
CA GLU A 111 -6.25 6.75 5.02
C GLU A 111 -6.24 8.29 4.93
N GLU A 112 -5.94 8.87 3.76
CA GLU A 112 -6.01 10.32 3.52
C GLU A 112 -7.45 10.85 3.47
N ASN A 113 -8.42 10.03 3.07
CA ASN A 113 -9.84 10.39 3.00
C ASN A 113 -10.63 10.02 4.25
N LYS A 114 -10.06 9.21 5.14
CA LYS A 114 -10.71 8.78 6.37
C LYS A 114 -11.14 9.97 7.22
N LYS A 115 -12.42 9.99 7.59
CA LYS A 115 -13.02 11.08 8.37
C LYS A 115 -12.25 11.27 9.68
N TYR A 116 -11.87 12.52 9.96
CA TYR A 116 -11.12 12.92 11.16
C TYR A 116 -9.70 12.33 11.30
N THR A 117 -9.13 11.76 10.23
CA THR A 117 -7.73 11.31 10.24
C THR A 117 -6.80 12.44 10.68
N LYS A 118 -5.81 12.10 11.51
CA LYS A 118 -4.77 13.03 12.00
C LYS A 118 -3.41 12.80 11.37
N LEU A 119 -3.21 11.60 10.82
CA LEU A 119 -1.93 11.13 10.31
C LEU A 119 -1.97 10.83 8.81
N GLY A 120 -3.16 10.50 8.27
CA GLY A 120 -3.32 10.08 6.89
C GLY A 120 -2.41 8.90 6.54
N LYS A 121 -1.84 8.95 5.33
CA LYS A 121 -0.96 7.89 4.81
C LYS A 121 0.33 7.67 5.62
N ARG A 122 0.68 8.54 6.57
CA ARG A 122 1.87 8.37 7.43
C ARG A 122 1.81 7.05 8.21
N ILE A 123 0.62 6.57 8.55
CA ILE A 123 0.40 5.25 9.16
C ILE A 123 0.95 4.13 8.26
N ASN A 124 0.64 4.17 6.96
CA ASN A 124 1.12 3.17 6.01
C ASN A 124 2.65 3.24 5.86
N ARG A 125 3.23 4.45 5.79
CA ARG A 125 4.69 4.61 5.69
C ARG A 125 5.41 4.09 6.93
N LEU A 126 4.88 4.32 8.13
CA LEU A 126 5.44 3.78 9.36
C LEU A 126 5.37 2.25 9.37
N GLY A 127 4.23 1.66 8.98
CA GLY A 127 4.09 0.21 8.86
C GLY A 127 5.12 -0.42 7.92
N VAL A 128 5.30 0.16 6.72
CA VAL A 128 6.32 -0.30 5.75
C VAL A 128 7.75 -0.10 6.27
N HIS A 129 8.04 1.02 6.93
CA HIS A 129 9.37 1.26 7.51
C HIS A 129 9.71 0.20 8.57
N VAL A 130 8.78 -0.04 9.48
CA VAL A 130 8.92 -1.04 10.56
C VAL A 130 9.11 -2.44 9.97
N LEU A 131 8.34 -2.79 8.94
CA LEU A 131 8.48 -4.06 8.21
C LEU A 131 9.88 -4.25 7.62
N LEU A 132 10.39 -3.23 6.94
CA LEU A 132 11.60 -3.34 6.12
C LEU A 132 12.91 -3.08 6.87
N PHE A 133 12.89 -2.30 7.96
CA PHE A 133 14.11 -1.90 8.67
C PHE A 133 14.19 -2.35 10.13
N GLU A 134 13.09 -2.79 10.74
CA GLU A 134 13.06 -3.14 12.18
C GLU A 134 12.92 -4.65 12.41
N ASN A 135 13.24 -5.45 11.39
CA ASN A 135 13.23 -6.92 11.40
C ASN A 135 11.92 -7.54 11.93
N LYS A 136 10.78 -6.85 11.78
CA LYS A 136 9.48 -7.39 12.16
C LYS A 136 8.99 -8.38 11.12
N SER A 137 8.24 -9.38 11.57
CA SER A 137 7.41 -10.19 10.69
C SER A 137 6.26 -9.35 10.11
N SER A 138 5.67 -9.82 9.01
CA SER A 138 4.50 -9.17 8.41
C SER A 138 3.30 -9.09 9.35
N GLU A 139 3.19 -10.06 10.27
CA GLU A 139 2.14 -10.08 11.29
C GLU A 139 2.38 -9.01 12.36
N GLU A 140 3.60 -8.95 12.90
CA GLU A 140 3.96 -7.91 13.87
C GLU A 140 3.87 -6.50 13.27
N ALA A 141 4.23 -6.33 12.00
CA ALA A 141 4.13 -5.04 11.31
C ALA A 141 2.67 -4.63 11.06
N ALA A 142 1.80 -5.56 10.65
CA ALA A 142 0.37 -5.30 10.46
C ALA A 142 -0.33 -4.91 11.76
N ASP A 143 0.12 -5.48 12.88
CA ASP A 143 -0.47 -5.24 14.20
C ASP A 143 0.21 -4.10 14.96
N PHE A 144 1.34 -3.58 14.46
CA PHE A 144 2.24 -2.68 15.18
C PHE A 144 1.56 -1.41 15.72
N LEU A 145 0.63 -0.84 14.97
CA LEU A 145 -0.02 0.42 15.30
C LEU A 145 -1.35 0.25 16.06
N ARG A 146 -1.78 -1.00 16.28
CA ARG A 146 -3.08 -1.29 16.89
C ARG A 146 -3.13 -0.76 18.33
N GLY A 147 -4.12 0.09 18.59
CA GLY A 147 -4.37 0.65 19.92
C GLY A 147 -3.43 1.78 20.33
N ILE A 148 -2.47 2.18 19.49
CA ILE A 148 -1.56 3.29 19.80
C ILE A 148 -2.24 4.64 19.53
N PRO A 149 -2.21 5.60 20.46
CA PRO A 149 -2.73 6.95 20.23
C PRO A 149 -2.01 7.66 19.08
N TRP A 150 -2.75 8.40 18.24
CA TRP A 150 -2.18 9.06 17.06
C TRP A 150 -1.00 10.01 17.35
N ARG A 151 -0.93 10.61 18.55
CA ARG A 151 0.18 11.50 18.96
C ARG A 151 1.49 10.73 19.14
N GLU A 152 1.40 9.50 19.64
CA GLU A 152 2.57 8.64 19.79
C GLU A 152 3.03 8.13 18.42
N ILE A 153 2.10 7.77 17.55
CA ILE A 153 2.41 7.41 16.16
C ILE A 153 3.07 8.60 15.44
N ASP A 154 2.56 9.83 15.61
CA ASP A 154 3.19 11.04 15.05
C ASP A 154 4.64 11.20 15.52
N LYS A 155 4.90 10.99 16.82
CA LYS A 155 6.25 11.02 17.37
C LYS A 155 7.14 9.95 16.74
N MET A 156 6.66 8.71 16.60
CA MET A 156 7.40 7.61 15.97
C MET A 156 7.77 7.90 14.50
N CYS A 157 6.86 8.53 13.75
CA CYS A 157 7.15 8.97 12.38
C CYS A 157 8.25 10.04 12.36
N ARG A 158 8.15 11.05 13.23
CA ARG A 158 9.14 12.15 13.30
C ARG A 158 10.53 11.66 13.68
N GLU A 159 10.63 10.71 14.60
CA GLU A 159 11.89 10.07 15.00
C GLU A 159 12.58 9.34 13.83
N ARG A 160 11.79 8.88 12.84
CA ARG A 160 12.28 8.24 11.61
C ARG A 160 12.43 9.23 10.44
N GLY A 161 12.20 10.52 10.67
CA GLY A 161 12.41 11.60 9.71
C GLY A 161 11.27 11.81 8.72
N PHE A 162 10.01 11.49 9.07
CA PHE A 162 8.83 11.75 8.22
C PHE A 162 7.51 12.03 8.97
#